data_AF-A0A937DPC9-F1
#
_entry.id   AF-A0A937DPC9-F1
#
_cell.length_a   1.000
_cell.length_b   1.000
_cell.length_c   1.000
_cell.angle_alpha   90.00
_cell.angle_beta   90.00
_cell.angle_gamma   90.00
#
_symmetry.space_group_name_H-M   'P 1'
#
loop_
_entity.id
_entity.type
_entity.pdbx_description
1 polymer ?
#
loop_
_entity_poly.entity_id
_entity_poly.type
_entity_poly.pdbx_seq_one_letter_code
_entity_poly.pdbx_strand_id
1 'polypeptide(L)'
;MPAAAGTPKTCVHCKQDCSTRPRVRDAQGQYACKDCLTKLGLLNADGSVKAQTTSTPAAAAPKVVVKSAAVPKSAAVAAPVPAGKSAGSGFDNPDDDGIDLSSFRSDPSVGQSVAANWVTCPGCGSPAAKDATLCLTCGTNIKTGKKSKTKVAGPGADFSKVDDAAIKSNPLLWVLGAGAGAFLGALGIYAIYVGTGNIFLISAVGVGFLAGVGAAIVARDKAGAATGFIAALFTIIGVIGARQWCVYETFGNTMTRLTDPNMSDEDYKLFDGMMYANAAALAAAETPRAPTRRGRRSGPEFKFYKYYADLPGDAKAIADAAFAELTPAEVVQEKRRVADTFSENSKYFSVAYQFSVLDFVWVAVGVSVAFGIGSQHKS
;
A
#
# COMPACT_ATOMS: atom_id res chain seq x y z
N MET A 1 -15.15 -56.08 14.68
CA MET A 1 -15.32 -55.18 13.51
C MET A 1 -14.01 -54.44 13.31
N PRO A 2 -13.30 -54.61 12.17
CA PRO A 2 -12.06 -53.88 11.91
C PRO A 2 -12.35 -52.37 11.79
N ALA A 3 -11.51 -51.56 12.44
CA ALA A 3 -11.60 -50.10 12.39
C ALA A 3 -11.43 -49.60 10.94
N ALA A 4 -12.31 -48.71 10.50
CA ALA A 4 -12.25 -48.12 9.16
C ALA A 4 -10.88 -47.48 8.93
N ALA A 5 -10.20 -47.89 7.85
CA ALA A 5 -8.92 -47.32 7.46
C ALA A 5 -9.12 -45.84 7.10
N GLY A 6 -8.59 -44.95 7.95
CA GLY A 6 -8.65 -43.51 7.72
C GLY A 6 -7.86 -43.11 6.47
N THR A 7 -8.29 -42.02 5.82
CA THR A 7 -7.62 -41.44 4.65
C THR A 7 -6.15 -41.12 4.96
N PRO A 8 -5.18 -41.52 4.11
CA PRO A 8 -3.77 -41.31 4.37
C PRO A 8 -3.42 -39.81 4.47
N LYS A 9 -2.65 -39.43 5.49
CA LYS A 9 -2.26 -38.03 5.77
C LYS A 9 -0.91 -37.74 5.14
N THR A 10 -0.90 -37.39 3.86
CA THR A 10 0.34 -37.18 3.10
C THR A 10 0.88 -35.76 3.22
N CYS A 11 2.20 -35.61 3.38
CA CYS A 11 2.87 -34.30 3.35
C CYS A 11 2.78 -33.65 1.97
N VAL A 12 2.39 -32.38 1.90
CA VAL A 12 2.31 -31.63 0.64
C VAL A 12 3.65 -31.47 -0.07
N HIS A 13 4.76 -31.40 0.69
CA HIS A 13 6.11 -31.16 0.17
C HIS A 13 6.85 -32.46 -0.19
N CYS A 14 6.97 -33.42 0.74
CA CYS A 14 7.74 -34.65 0.50
C CYS A 14 6.92 -35.84 0.02
N LYS A 15 5.58 -35.71 -0.06
CA LYS A 15 4.64 -36.77 -0.47
C LYS A 15 4.71 -38.07 0.35
N GLN A 16 5.35 -38.07 1.52
CA GLN A 16 5.37 -39.21 2.43
C GLN A 16 4.18 -39.19 3.40
N ASP A 17 3.73 -40.37 3.84
CA ASP A 17 2.70 -40.51 4.87
C ASP A 17 3.21 -39.95 6.21
N CYS A 18 2.46 -39.01 6.76
CA CYS A 18 2.76 -38.31 8.01
C CYS A 18 1.84 -38.74 9.14
N SER A 19 1.10 -39.84 9.00
CA SER A 19 0.20 -40.35 10.02
C SER A 19 0.91 -40.59 11.37
N THR A 20 2.19 -40.99 11.33
CA THR A 20 3.04 -41.25 12.50
C THR A 20 4.08 -40.17 12.80
N ARG A 21 4.13 -39.07 12.02
CA ARG A 21 5.14 -38.01 12.15
C ARG A 21 4.56 -36.68 12.67
N PRO A 22 5.36 -35.84 13.35
CA PRO A 22 4.95 -34.48 13.72
C PRO A 22 4.59 -33.68 12.46
N ARG A 23 3.37 -33.17 12.41
CA ARG A 23 2.79 -32.48 11.25
C ARG A 23 1.99 -31.27 11.68
N VAL A 24 1.93 -30.27 10.81
CA VAL A 24 1.04 -29.11 10.94
C VAL A 24 0.01 -29.15 9.81
N ARG A 25 -1.24 -28.78 10.11
CA ARG A 25 -2.31 -28.66 9.12
C ARG A 25 -2.47 -27.18 8.74
N ASP A 26 -2.51 -26.87 7.46
CA ASP A 26 -2.78 -25.50 7.00
C ASP A 26 -4.29 -25.17 7.04
N ALA A 27 -4.64 -23.92 6.72
CA ALA A 27 -6.03 -23.45 6.68
C ALA A 27 -6.87 -24.15 5.59
N GLN A 28 -6.22 -24.66 4.55
CA GLN A 28 -6.80 -25.42 3.45
C GLN A 28 -6.98 -26.91 3.80
N GLY A 29 -6.54 -27.32 4.99
CA GLY A 29 -6.69 -28.66 5.52
C GLY A 29 -5.62 -29.65 5.06
N GLN A 30 -4.57 -29.21 4.36
CA GLN A 30 -3.45 -30.02 3.91
C GLN A 30 -2.41 -30.18 5.03
N TYR A 31 -1.60 -31.25 4.99
CA TYR A 31 -0.60 -31.53 6.02
C TYR A 31 0.83 -31.29 5.51
N ALA A 32 1.69 -30.71 6.35
CA ALA A 32 3.14 -30.61 6.13
C ALA A 32 3.89 -31.22 7.31
N CYS A 33 4.91 -32.06 7.05
CA CYS A 33 5.76 -32.59 8.13
C CYS A 33 6.71 -31.52 8.66
N LYS A 34 7.07 -31.62 9.95
CA LYS A 34 7.97 -30.66 10.63
C LYS A 34 9.30 -30.52 9.90
N ASP A 35 9.88 -31.62 9.42
CA ASP A 35 11.16 -31.61 8.69
C ASP A 35 11.12 -30.76 7.41
N CYS A 36 10.02 -30.81 6.66
CA CYS A 36 9.85 -29.98 5.46
C CYS A 36 9.70 -28.51 5.82
N LEU A 37 8.94 -28.18 6.87
CA LEU A 37 8.76 -26.80 7.31
C LEU A 37 10.07 -26.21 7.87
N THR A 38 10.88 -27.00 8.58
CA THR A 38 12.21 -26.58 9.06
C THR A 38 13.14 -26.32 7.88
N LYS A 39 13.17 -27.21 6.87
CA LYS A 39 13.98 -27.02 5.65
C LYS A 39 13.58 -25.76 4.86
N LEU A 40 12.31 -25.38 4.91
CA LEU A 40 11.80 -24.16 4.27
C LEU A 40 11.96 -22.90 5.13
N GLY A 41 12.47 -23.00 6.36
CA GLY A 41 12.60 -21.86 7.27
C GLY A 41 11.25 -21.28 7.73
N LEU A 42 10.18 -22.07 7.69
CA LEU A 42 8.81 -21.65 8.03
C LEU A 42 8.44 -21.94 9.49
N LEU A 43 9.34 -22.55 10.27
CA LEU A 43 9.17 -22.77 11.70
C LEU A 43 10.04 -21.81 12.50
N ASN A 44 9.45 -21.23 13.55
CA ASN A 44 10.17 -20.54 14.61
C ASN A 44 10.90 -21.56 15.51
N ALA A 45 11.84 -21.09 16.33
CA ALA A 45 12.63 -21.94 17.23
C ALA A 45 11.76 -22.72 18.26
N ASP A 46 10.57 -22.21 18.58
CA ASP A 46 9.59 -22.85 19.45
C ASP A 46 8.72 -23.90 18.74
N GLY A 47 8.90 -24.09 17.42
CA GLY A 47 8.11 -25.03 16.62
C GLY A 47 6.74 -24.49 16.17
N SER A 48 6.46 -23.20 16.39
CA SER A 48 5.29 -22.53 15.80
C SER A 48 5.54 -22.18 14.33
N VAL A 49 4.48 -22.23 13.50
CA VAL A 49 4.57 -21.80 12.10
C VAL A 49 4.66 -20.28 12.07
N LYS A 50 5.68 -19.76 11.38
CA LYS A 50 5.85 -18.31 11.19
C LYS A 50 4.64 -17.79 10.43
N ALA A 51 3.88 -16.87 11.03
CA ALA A 51 2.67 -16.31 10.42
C ALA A 51 3.01 -15.74 9.04
N GLN A 52 2.56 -16.43 8.00
CA GLN A 52 2.68 -15.95 6.63
C GLN A 52 1.58 -14.90 6.46
N THR A 53 1.97 -13.63 6.41
CA THR A 53 1.08 -12.50 6.12
C THR A 53 0.50 -12.67 4.72
N THR A 54 -0.57 -13.46 4.63
CA THR A 54 -1.37 -13.65 3.44
C THR A 54 -2.39 -12.52 3.40
N SER A 55 -2.06 -11.45 2.69
CA SER A 55 -3.06 -10.47 2.26
C SER A 55 -3.90 -11.11 1.15
N THR A 56 -4.99 -11.78 1.52
CA THR A 56 -6.01 -12.21 0.56
C THR A 56 -7.00 -11.07 0.31
N PRO A 57 -7.33 -10.73 -0.94
CA PRO A 57 -8.32 -9.70 -1.27
C PRO A 57 -9.74 -10.22 -1.05
N ALA A 58 -10.55 -9.46 -0.32
CA ALA A 58 -11.98 -9.72 -0.16
C ALA A 58 -12.73 -9.41 -1.48
N ALA A 59 -13.33 -10.44 -2.08
CA ALA A 59 -14.26 -10.32 -3.18
C ALA A 59 -15.59 -9.72 -2.69
N ALA A 60 -15.94 -8.52 -3.17
CA ALA A 60 -17.21 -7.88 -2.88
C ALA A 60 -18.27 -8.25 -3.93
N ALA A 61 -19.39 -8.83 -3.48
CA ALA A 61 -20.60 -9.07 -4.26
C ALA A 61 -21.37 -7.77 -4.58
N PRO A 62 -22.09 -7.67 -5.71
CA PRO A 62 -22.76 -6.44 -6.11
C PRO A 62 -24.12 -6.29 -5.41
N LYS A 63 -24.33 -5.16 -4.70
CA LYS A 63 -25.65 -4.71 -4.27
C LYS A 63 -26.23 -3.76 -5.31
N VAL A 64 -27.32 -4.19 -5.94
CA VAL A 64 -28.19 -3.36 -6.79
C VAL A 64 -28.99 -2.41 -5.89
N VAL A 65 -28.84 -1.10 -6.09
CA VAL A 65 -29.65 -0.07 -5.43
C VAL A 65 -30.55 0.57 -6.48
N VAL A 66 -31.86 0.38 -6.34
CA VAL A 66 -32.91 1.11 -7.07
C VAL A 66 -33.19 2.43 -6.33
N LYS A 67 -33.44 3.48 -7.10
CA LYS A 67 -33.54 4.88 -6.68
C LYS A 67 -34.99 5.30 -6.44
N SER A 68 -35.16 6.24 -5.48
CA SER A 68 -36.18 7.30 -5.37
C SER A 68 -37.58 7.02 -4.79
N ALA A 69 -37.90 7.72 -3.70
CA ALA A 69 -38.95 8.76 -3.63
C ALA A 69 -38.80 9.58 -2.32
N ALA A 70 -39.44 10.75 -2.26
CA ALA A 70 -39.04 11.92 -1.47
C ALA A 70 -40.08 12.36 -0.41
N VAL A 71 -39.60 13.02 0.68
CA VAL A 71 -40.21 14.12 1.51
C VAL A 71 -41.35 13.74 2.51
N PRO A 72 -41.64 14.45 3.65
CA PRO A 72 -41.08 15.68 4.26
C PRO A 72 -40.68 15.67 5.78
N LYS A 73 -39.87 16.70 6.11
CA LYS A 73 -39.80 17.58 7.29
C LYS A 73 -40.89 17.47 8.39
N SER A 74 -40.48 17.25 9.66
CA SER A 74 -41.07 17.87 10.86
C SER A 74 -40.14 17.79 12.08
N ALA A 75 -40.23 18.78 12.96
CA ALA A 75 -39.37 19.06 14.11
C ALA A 75 -39.91 18.47 15.42
N ALA A 76 -39.03 18.21 16.41
CA ALA A 76 -39.20 18.62 17.81
C ALA A 76 -38.13 18.03 18.76
N VAL A 77 -37.49 18.96 19.47
CA VAL A 77 -36.92 18.98 20.82
C VAL A 77 -37.13 17.74 21.73
N ALA A 78 -36.05 17.23 22.33
CA ALA A 78 -36.00 16.82 23.74
C ALA A 78 -34.55 16.80 24.28
N ALA A 79 -34.39 17.34 25.49
CA ALA A 79 -33.16 17.48 26.28
C ALA A 79 -32.86 16.20 27.13
N PRO A 80 -31.78 16.14 27.93
CA PRO A 80 -31.04 14.90 28.23
C PRO A 80 -31.59 14.05 29.38
N VAL A 81 -31.33 12.75 29.31
CA VAL A 81 -31.61 11.75 30.36
C VAL A 81 -30.34 11.47 31.18
N PRO A 82 -30.43 11.27 32.52
CA PRO A 82 -29.28 11.32 33.43
C PRO A 82 -28.55 9.97 33.58
N ALA A 83 -27.35 10.06 34.16
CA ALA A 83 -26.45 8.96 34.48
C ALA A 83 -27.12 7.86 35.33
N GLY A 84 -27.12 6.64 34.79
CA GLY A 84 -27.57 5.41 35.45
C GLY A 84 -26.41 4.44 35.68
N LYS A 85 -26.37 3.90 36.89
CA LYS A 85 -25.35 3.02 37.49
C LYS A 85 -25.12 1.72 36.71
N SER A 86 -23.86 1.29 36.70
CA SER A 86 -23.38 -0.04 36.35
C SER A 86 -24.02 -1.12 37.23
N ALA A 87 -24.76 -2.04 36.60
CA ALA A 87 -25.15 -3.31 37.17
C ALA A 87 -24.70 -4.42 36.20
N GLY A 88 -23.97 -5.40 36.73
CA GLY A 88 -23.36 -6.47 35.97
C GLY A 88 -24.38 -7.47 35.40
N SER A 89 -24.02 -8.01 34.25
CA SER A 89 -24.44 -9.29 33.70
C SER A 89 -23.17 -9.86 33.07
N GLY A 90 -22.58 -10.93 33.60
CA GLY A 90 -23.19 -12.25 33.57
C GLY A 90 -23.06 -12.81 32.15
N PHE A 91 -21.83 -13.04 31.70
CA PHE A 91 -21.52 -13.73 30.45
C PHE A 91 -20.91 -15.09 30.84
N ASP A 92 -21.77 -16.08 31.00
CA ASP A 92 -21.38 -17.48 31.10
C ASP A 92 -21.06 -17.96 29.68
N ASN A 93 -19.77 -18.03 29.35
CA ASN A 93 -19.28 -18.66 28.12
C ASN A 93 -18.66 -20.01 28.53
N PRO A 94 -19.28 -21.16 28.22
CA PRO A 94 -18.88 -22.44 28.78
C PRO A 94 -17.64 -23.12 28.14
N ASP A 95 -16.89 -22.44 27.26
CA ASP A 95 -15.74 -23.05 26.56
C ASP A 95 -14.46 -22.16 26.53
N ASP A 96 -14.28 -21.25 27.49
CA ASP A 96 -13.03 -20.49 27.62
C ASP A 96 -12.05 -21.25 28.53
N ASP A 97 -11.18 -22.06 27.91
CA ASP A 97 -10.02 -22.68 28.55
C ASP A 97 -9.07 -21.58 29.05
N GLY A 98 -9.38 -21.05 30.23
CA GLY A 98 -8.64 -20.00 30.88
C GLY A 98 -7.15 -20.33 30.93
N ILE A 99 -6.34 -19.41 30.41
CA ILE A 99 -4.88 -19.44 30.53
C ILE A 99 -4.54 -19.52 32.02
N ASP A 100 -4.13 -20.71 32.47
CA ASP A 100 -3.73 -20.96 33.85
C ASP A 100 -2.36 -20.33 34.13
N LEU A 101 -2.40 -19.06 34.57
CA LEU A 101 -1.25 -18.29 35.04
C LEU A 101 -0.56 -18.92 36.28
N SER A 102 -1.12 -19.97 36.90
CA SER A 102 -0.45 -20.70 37.98
C SER A 102 0.67 -21.61 37.47
N SER A 103 0.65 -22.01 36.19
CA SER A 103 1.72 -22.80 35.57
C SER A 103 3.04 -22.04 35.39
N PHE A 104 3.01 -20.69 35.38
CA PHE A 104 4.20 -19.85 35.29
C PHE A 104 4.92 -19.62 36.63
N ARG A 105 4.36 -20.06 37.76
CA ARG A 105 4.93 -19.82 39.10
C ARG A 105 5.79 -20.97 39.65
N SER A 106 5.97 -22.04 38.88
CA SER A 106 6.49 -23.30 39.43
C SER A 106 7.85 -23.75 38.90
N ASP A 107 8.62 -22.86 38.26
CA ASP A 107 9.99 -23.19 37.84
C ASP A 107 11.03 -22.59 38.81
N PRO A 108 11.46 -23.32 39.86
CA PRO A 108 12.44 -22.84 40.85
C PRO A 108 13.87 -22.71 40.27
N SER A 109 14.06 -22.95 38.98
CA SER A 109 15.38 -22.96 38.33
C SER A 109 15.83 -21.60 37.78
N VAL A 110 15.00 -20.55 37.84
CA VAL A 110 15.35 -19.18 37.38
C VAL A 110 16.05 -18.34 38.48
N GLY A 111 16.19 -18.86 39.70
CA GLY A 111 16.62 -18.08 40.86
C GLY A 111 18.11 -17.98 41.16
N GLN A 112 19.01 -18.65 40.42
CA GLN A 112 20.34 -18.97 40.96
C GLN A 112 21.59 -18.43 40.23
N SER A 113 21.48 -17.46 39.33
CA SER A 113 22.66 -16.94 38.61
C SER A 113 22.80 -15.42 38.48
N VAL A 114 21.96 -14.60 39.13
CA VAL A 114 22.08 -13.11 39.05
C VAL A 114 22.74 -12.47 40.27
N ALA A 115 23.32 -13.26 41.19
CA ALA A 115 23.87 -12.75 42.45
C ALA A 115 25.20 -11.97 42.33
N ALA A 116 25.83 -11.90 41.15
CA ALA A 116 27.25 -11.51 41.06
C ALA A 116 27.54 -10.06 40.61
N ASN A 117 26.57 -9.21 40.27
CA ASN A 117 26.87 -7.88 39.70
C ASN A 117 25.98 -6.76 40.25
N TRP A 118 25.99 -6.58 41.58
CA TRP A 118 25.36 -5.45 42.25
C TRP A 118 26.42 -4.42 42.68
N VAL A 119 26.11 -3.14 42.47
CA VAL A 119 26.88 -1.99 42.95
C VAL A 119 25.97 -1.13 43.80
N THR A 120 26.49 -0.61 44.90
CA THR A 120 25.76 0.28 45.80
C THR A 120 25.60 1.67 45.16
N CYS A 121 24.37 2.18 45.07
CA CYS A 121 24.13 3.51 44.52
C CYS A 121 24.80 4.59 45.40
N PRO A 122 25.66 5.46 44.84
CA PRO A 122 26.34 6.51 45.61
C PRO A 122 25.41 7.60 46.15
N GLY A 123 24.16 7.67 45.65
CA GLY A 123 23.18 8.68 46.06
C GLY A 123 22.27 8.26 47.21
N CYS A 124 21.91 6.99 47.33
CA CYS A 124 20.95 6.51 48.35
C CYS A 124 21.34 5.21 49.04
N GLY A 125 22.43 4.56 48.64
CA GLY A 125 22.87 3.29 49.24
C GLY A 125 22.12 2.05 48.75
N SER A 126 21.08 2.17 47.93
CA SER A 126 20.36 0.99 47.41
C SER A 126 21.21 0.17 46.42
N PRO A 127 21.09 -1.16 46.40
CA PRO A 127 21.75 -2.00 45.41
C PRO A 127 21.19 -1.70 44.01
N ALA A 128 22.07 -1.59 43.03
CA ALA A 128 21.73 -1.41 41.63
C ALA A 128 22.59 -2.32 40.76
N ALA A 129 22.09 -2.70 39.58
CA ALA A 129 22.88 -3.51 38.65
C ALA A 129 24.15 -2.75 38.22
N LYS A 130 25.27 -3.47 38.06
CA LYS A 130 26.57 -2.88 37.72
C LYS A 130 26.59 -2.14 36.38
N ASP A 131 25.68 -2.50 35.48
CA ASP A 131 25.46 -1.88 34.16
C ASP A 131 24.35 -0.83 34.14
N ALA A 132 23.61 -0.65 35.25
CA ALA A 132 22.57 0.37 35.33
C ALA A 132 23.19 1.77 35.26
N THR A 133 22.64 2.63 34.38
CA THR A 133 23.11 4.02 34.23
C THR A 133 22.45 4.94 35.25
N LEU A 134 21.23 4.63 35.72
CA LEU A 134 20.53 5.35 36.79
C LEU A 134 20.06 4.39 37.89
N CYS A 135 20.11 4.87 39.13
CA CYS A 135 19.44 4.23 40.25
C CYS A 135 17.93 4.45 40.16
N LEU A 136 17.17 3.37 40.11
CA LEU A 136 15.70 3.41 40.04
C LEU A 136 15.07 3.93 41.34
N THR A 137 15.78 3.86 42.47
CA THR A 137 15.27 4.34 43.77
C THR A 137 15.38 5.85 43.93
N CYS A 138 16.48 6.47 43.46
CA CYS A 138 16.76 7.89 43.77
C CYS A 138 17.14 8.77 42.57
N GLY A 139 17.22 8.22 41.36
CA GLY A 139 17.53 8.95 40.12
C GLY A 139 19.00 9.38 39.97
N THR A 140 19.89 8.96 40.87
CA THR A 140 21.33 9.22 40.75
C THR A 140 21.94 8.39 39.63
N ASN A 141 22.70 9.04 38.76
CA ASN A 141 23.46 8.35 37.73
C ASN A 141 24.63 7.59 38.39
N ILE A 142 24.69 6.28 38.21
CA ILE A 142 25.62 5.40 38.95
C ILE A 142 27.07 5.63 38.51
N LYS A 143 27.29 6.04 37.25
CA LYS A 143 28.63 6.34 36.72
C LYS A 143 29.17 7.69 37.19
N THR A 144 28.31 8.70 37.32
CA THR A 144 28.74 10.08 37.62
C THR A 144 28.50 10.52 39.05
N GLY A 145 27.70 9.77 39.82
CA GLY A 145 27.29 10.13 41.19
C GLY A 145 26.36 11.34 41.28
N LYS A 146 26.01 11.98 40.15
CA LYS A 146 25.15 13.17 40.13
C LYS A 146 23.68 12.77 40.07
N LYS A 147 22.84 13.40 40.90
CA LYS A 147 21.38 13.30 40.77
C LYS A 147 20.95 13.97 39.47
N SER A 148 20.36 13.19 38.59
CA SER A 148 19.74 13.69 37.38
C SER A 148 18.53 14.52 37.80
N LYS A 149 18.47 15.80 37.42
CA LYS A 149 17.20 16.55 37.43
C LYS A 149 16.35 16.06 36.25
N THR A 150 16.02 14.79 36.24
CA THR A 150 14.98 14.26 35.36
C THR A 150 13.67 14.77 35.94
N LYS A 151 13.20 15.88 35.41
CA LYS A 151 11.81 16.27 35.56
C LYS A 151 11.02 15.18 34.83
N VAL A 152 10.57 14.18 35.58
CA VAL A 152 9.67 13.16 35.05
C VAL A 152 8.46 13.93 34.58
N ALA A 153 8.35 14.09 33.27
CA ALA A 153 7.14 14.61 32.69
C ALA A 153 6.10 13.56 33.05
N GLY A 154 5.15 13.92 33.92
CA GLY A 154 4.13 12.99 34.38
C GLY A 154 3.40 12.36 33.19
N PRO A 155 2.72 11.22 33.37
CA PRO A 155 1.81 10.71 32.34
C PRO A 155 0.80 11.82 32.00
N GLY A 156 1.00 12.47 30.85
CA GLY A 156 0.47 13.82 30.57
C GLY A 156 1.54 14.86 30.18
N ALA A 157 2.76 14.43 29.87
CA ALA A 157 3.80 15.27 29.27
C ALA A 157 3.23 15.94 28.02
N ASP A 158 2.82 17.19 28.17
CA ASP A 158 2.40 18.10 27.10
C ASP A 158 3.50 18.15 26.02
N PHE A 159 3.36 17.33 24.97
CA PHE A 159 4.02 17.55 23.67
C PHE A 159 3.62 18.90 23.05
N SER A 160 2.69 19.59 23.69
CA SER A 160 2.29 20.99 23.53
C SER A 160 3.42 21.98 23.78
N LYS A 161 4.52 21.59 24.46
CA LYS A 161 5.69 22.46 24.69
C LYS A 161 6.93 22.08 23.87
N VAL A 162 6.75 21.48 22.69
CA VAL A 162 7.73 21.72 21.62
C VAL A 162 7.66 23.21 21.36
N ASP A 163 8.74 23.96 21.61
CA ASP A 163 8.77 25.42 21.60
C ASP A 163 7.88 26.01 20.50
N ASP A 164 6.68 26.47 20.88
CA ASP A 164 5.72 27.06 19.95
C ASP A 164 6.36 28.22 19.18
N ALA A 165 7.42 28.83 19.73
CA ALA A 165 8.22 29.85 19.07
C ALA A 165 8.98 29.34 17.83
N ALA A 166 9.49 28.10 17.84
CA ALA A 166 10.24 27.51 16.72
C ALA A 166 9.32 27.02 15.58
N ILE A 167 8.11 26.59 15.92
CA ILE A 167 7.06 26.21 14.94
C ILE A 167 6.31 27.46 14.44
N LYS A 168 6.25 28.54 15.23
CA LYS A 168 5.49 29.77 14.91
C LYS A 168 5.95 30.52 13.66
N SER A 169 7.17 30.32 13.16
CA SER A 169 7.76 31.16 12.10
C SER A 169 8.33 30.42 10.90
N ASN A 170 8.35 29.08 10.89
CA ASN A 170 9.00 28.34 9.80
C ASN A 170 7.97 27.77 8.81
N PRO A 171 7.62 28.51 7.73
CA PRO A 171 6.77 27.98 6.65
C PRO A 171 7.34 26.69 6.04
N LEU A 172 8.66 26.48 6.19
CA LEU A 172 9.35 25.25 5.79
C LEU A 172 8.77 23.99 6.46
N LEU A 173 8.34 24.07 7.73
CA LEU A 173 7.74 22.92 8.41
C LEU A 173 6.41 22.52 7.76
N TRP A 174 5.58 23.49 7.34
CA TRP A 174 4.33 23.21 6.63
C TRP A 174 4.56 22.56 5.28
N VAL A 175 5.59 23.04 4.56
CA VAL A 175 6.05 22.46 3.29
C VAL A 175 6.50 21.01 3.49
N LEU A 176 7.25 20.71 4.55
CA LEU A 176 7.68 19.35 4.87
C LEU A 176 6.49 18.44 5.21
N GLY A 177 5.52 18.92 5.99
CA GLY A 177 4.31 18.17 6.32
C GLY A 177 3.46 17.84 5.10
N ALA A 178 3.18 18.84 4.26
CA ALA A 178 2.45 18.67 3.00
C ALA A 178 3.19 17.73 2.04
N GLY A 179 4.52 17.91 1.92
CA GLY A 179 5.37 17.08 1.08
C GLY A 179 5.40 15.61 1.52
N ALA A 180 5.54 15.34 2.82
CA ALA A 180 5.49 13.99 3.36
C ALA A 180 4.12 13.33 3.11
N GLY A 181 3.02 14.07 3.31
CA GLY A 181 1.67 13.58 3.03
C GLY A 181 1.44 13.26 1.55
N ALA A 182 1.88 14.15 0.65
CA ALA A 182 1.78 13.94 -0.79
C ALA A 182 2.64 12.76 -1.27
N PHE A 183 3.84 12.59 -0.70
CA PHE A 183 4.73 11.46 -1.01
C PHE A 183 4.11 10.11 -0.59
N LEU A 184 3.57 10.02 0.63
CA LEU A 184 2.85 8.82 1.08
C LEU A 184 1.62 8.54 0.22
N GLY A 185 0.89 9.58 -0.20
CA GLY A 185 -0.20 9.45 -1.15
C GLY A 185 0.26 8.89 -2.49
N ALA A 186 1.37 9.41 -3.04
CA ALA A 186 1.96 8.95 -4.29
C ALA A 186 2.38 7.46 -4.21
N LEU A 187 2.99 7.04 -3.09
CA LEU A 187 3.31 5.62 -2.85
C LEU A 187 2.05 4.75 -2.82
N GLY A 188 0.95 5.26 -2.25
CA GLY A 188 -0.35 4.59 -2.28
C GLY A 188 -0.89 4.39 -3.70
N ILE A 189 -0.78 5.42 -4.57
CA ILE A 189 -1.13 5.30 -6.00
C ILE A 189 -0.29 4.19 -6.64
N TYR A 190 1.02 4.23 -6.43
CA TYR A 190 1.94 3.27 -7.03
C TYR A 190 1.65 1.83 -6.57
N ALA A 191 1.39 1.61 -5.28
CA ALA A 191 1.02 0.29 -4.77
C ALA A 191 -0.27 -0.26 -5.41
N ILE A 192 -1.28 0.61 -5.60
CA ILE A 192 -2.52 0.23 -6.30
C ILE A 192 -2.23 -0.08 -7.77
N TYR A 193 -1.37 0.71 -8.42
CA TYR A 193 -0.98 0.51 -9.80
C TYR A 193 -0.32 -0.86 -9.99
N VAL A 194 0.69 -1.20 -9.17
CA VAL A 194 1.37 -2.49 -9.22
C VAL A 194 0.41 -3.66 -8.97
N GLY A 195 -0.53 -3.51 -8.02
CA GLY A 195 -1.47 -4.57 -7.68
C GLY A 195 -2.59 -4.80 -8.71
N THR A 196 -3.02 -3.77 -9.44
CA THR A 196 -4.22 -3.83 -10.30
C THR A 196 -3.95 -3.61 -11.78
N GLY A 197 -2.74 -3.15 -12.14
CA GLY A 197 -2.38 -2.70 -13.50
C GLY A 197 -3.12 -1.45 -13.97
N ASN A 198 -3.97 -0.86 -13.13
CA ASN A 198 -4.83 0.26 -13.49
C ASN A 198 -4.57 1.47 -12.59
N ILE A 199 -4.52 2.65 -13.20
CA ILE A 199 -4.44 3.93 -12.47
C ILE A 199 -5.86 4.40 -12.19
N PHE A 200 -6.34 4.21 -10.96
CA PHE A 200 -7.67 4.70 -10.58
C PHE A 200 -7.66 6.22 -10.40
N LEU A 201 -8.54 6.91 -11.13
CA LEU A 201 -8.77 8.35 -11.05
C LEU A 201 -9.06 8.86 -9.63
N ILE A 202 -9.76 8.06 -8.80
CA ILE A 202 -10.12 8.42 -7.42
C ILE A 202 -8.90 8.60 -6.51
N SER A 203 -7.76 8.03 -6.89
CA SER A 203 -6.55 8.06 -6.06
C SER A 203 -5.99 9.48 -5.84
N ALA A 204 -6.30 10.43 -6.73
CA ALA A 204 -5.97 11.85 -6.55
C ALA A 204 -6.63 12.45 -5.29
N VAL A 205 -7.82 11.98 -4.92
CA VAL A 205 -8.51 12.40 -3.68
C VAL A 205 -7.74 11.90 -2.45
N GLY A 206 -7.21 10.66 -2.51
CA GLY A 206 -6.38 10.11 -1.45
C GLY A 206 -5.09 10.90 -1.24
N VAL A 207 -4.41 11.28 -2.32
CA VAL A 207 -3.22 12.16 -2.23
C VAL A 207 -3.58 13.52 -1.65
N GLY A 208 -4.67 14.13 -2.11
CA GLY A 208 -5.14 15.41 -1.58
C GLY A 208 -5.48 15.37 -0.09
N PHE A 209 -6.16 14.31 0.34
CA PHE A 209 -6.46 14.07 1.74
C PHE A 209 -5.17 13.96 2.58
N LEU A 210 -4.21 13.13 2.16
CA LEU A 210 -2.97 12.92 2.90
C LEU A 210 -2.07 14.15 2.93
N ALA A 211 -1.96 14.90 1.82
CA ALA A 211 -1.25 16.17 1.78
C ALA A 211 -1.91 17.22 2.69
N GLY A 212 -3.24 17.30 2.69
CA GLY A 212 -4.01 18.17 3.58
C GLY A 212 -3.83 17.83 5.06
N VAL A 213 -3.94 16.56 5.42
CA VAL A 213 -3.71 16.07 6.80
C VAL A 213 -2.26 16.32 7.24
N GLY A 214 -1.28 16.03 6.38
CA GLY A 214 0.13 16.29 6.66
C GLY A 214 0.41 17.77 6.91
N ALA A 215 -0.16 18.66 6.11
CA ALA A 215 -0.07 20.10 6.32
C ALA A 215 -0.76 20.54 7.62
N ALA A 216 -1.95 20.02 7.92
CA ALA A 216 -2.74 20.36 9.10
C ALA A 216 -2.05 19.93 10.41
N ILE A 217 -1.51 18.69 10.47
CA ILE A 217 -0.82 18.17 11.65
C ILE A 217 0.38 19.07 12.02
N VAL A 218 1.12 19.55 11.02
CA VAL A 218 2.30 20.40 11.26
C VAL A 218 1.92 21.85 11.52
N ALA A 219 0.86 22.36 10.88
CA ALA A 219 0.39 23.72 11.07
C ALA A 219 -0.32 23.96 12.41
N ARG A 220 -0.91 22.90 13.01
CA ARG A 220 -1.70 22.98 14.25
C ARG A 220 -2.70 24.15 14.20
N ASP A 221 -2.71 25.00 15.22
CA ASP A 221 -3.61 26.14 15.38
C ASP A 221 -3.42 27.26 14.33
N LYS A 222 -2.40 27.16 13.46
CA LYS A 222 -2.15 28.12 12.38
C LYS A 222 -2.62 27.65 11.01
N ALA A 223 -3.29 26.52 10.93
CA ALA A 223 -3.92 26.08 9.68
C ALA A 223 -4.90 27.17 9.16
N GLY A 224 -4.71 27.57 7.91
CA GLY A 224 -5.47 28.62 7.25
C GLY A 224 -5.33 28.54 5.73
N ALA A 225 -5.74 29.59 5.03
CA ALA A 225 -5.73 29.59 3.56
C ALA A 225 -4.34 29.31 2.95
N ALA A 226 -3.26 29.80 3.57
CA ALA A 226 -1.90 29.60 3.09
C ALA A 226 -1.46 28.12 3.17
N THR A 227 -1.75 27.42 4.27
CA THR A 227 -1.43 25.99 4.42
C THR A 227 -2.29 25.13 3.48
N GLY A 228 -3.55 25.51 3.27
CA GLY A 228 -4.41 24.88 2.26
C GLY A 228 -3.84 25.02 0.84
N PHE A 229 -3.30 26.18 0.48
CA PHE A 229 -2.67 26.39 -0.83
C PHE A 229 -1.38 25.57 -1.00
N ILE A 230 -0.55 25.51 0.03
CA ILE A 230 0.66 24.66 0.02
C ILE A 230 0.26 23.19 -0.15
N ALA A 231 -0.72 22.70 0.60
CA ALA A 231 -1.22 21.33 0.47
C ALA A 231 -1.75 21.03 -0.94
N ALA A 232 -2.48 21.98 -1.55
CA ALA A 232 -2.95 21.87 -2.92
C ALA A 232 -1.81 21.75 -3.95
N LEU A 233 -0.77 22.58 -3.85
CA LEU A 233 0.41 22.50 -4.73
C LEU A 233 1.11 21.15 -4.61
N PHE A 234 1.35 20.68 -3.38
CA PHE A 234 1.97 19.36 -3.16
C PHE A 234 1.08 18.21 -3.62
N THR A 235 -0.25 18.36 -3.56
CA THR A 235 -1.17 17.38 -4.15
C THR A 235 -0.97 17.27 -5.66
N ILE A 236 -0.89 18.39 -6.37
CA ILE A 236 -0.66 18.42 -7.82
C ILE A 236 0.69 17.78 -8.16
N ILE A 237 1.75 18.18 -7.45
CA ILE A 237 3.11 17.63 -7.65
C ILE A 237 3.12 16.12 -7.37
N GLY A 238 2.47 15.67 -6.28
CA GLY A 238 2.39 14.27 -5.90
C GLY A 238 1.63 13.42 -6.93
N VAL A 239 0.49 13.90 -7.45
CA VAL A 239 -0.29 13.19 -8.47
C VAL A 239 0.45 13.11 -9.80
N ILE A 240 1.04 14.22 -10.26
CA ILE A 240 1.84 14.23 -11.50
C ILE A 240 3.07 13.33 -11.33
N GLY A 241 3.78 13.46 -10.21
CA GLY A 241 4.97 12.67 -9.92
C GLY A 241 4.68 11.17 -9.84
N ALA A 242 3.60 10.77 -9.16
CA ALA A 242 3.17 9.37 -9.10
C ALA A 242 2.86 8.79 -10.49
N ARG A 243 2.18 9.57 -11.35
CA ARG A 243 1.90 9.15 -12.73
C ARG A 243 3.17 8.99 -13.55
N GLN A 244 4.04 9.99 -13.52
CA GLN A 244 5.31 9.93 -14.23
C GLN A 244 6.15 8.74 -13.78
N TRP A 245 6.17 8.47 -12.47
CA TRP A 245 6.84 7.30 -11.93
C TRP A 245 6.26 5.99 -12.46
N CYS A 246 4.94 5.82 -12.42
CA CYS A 246 4.27 4.63 -12.92
C CYS A 246 4.57 4.41 -14.42
N VAL A 247 4.53 5.49 -15.22
CA VAL A 247 4.88 5.43 -16.64
C VAL A 247 6.34 5.06 -16.84
N TYR A 248 7.25 5.72 -16.12
CA TYR A 248 8.69 5.45 -16.23
C TYR A 248 9.03 4.01 -15.88
N GLU A 249 8.43 3.46 -14.83
CA GLU A 249 8.70 2.09 -14.40
C GLU A 249 8.09 1.06 -15.35
N THR A 250 6.87 1.29 -15.83
CA THR A 250 6.22 0.41 -16.80
C THR A 250 6.99 0.41 -18.11
N PHE A 251 7.38 1.59 -18.57
CA PHE A 251 8.16 1.76 -19.78
C PHE A 251 9.56 1.16 -19.62
N GLY A 252 10.23 1.44 -18.51
CA GLY A 252 11.55 0.91 -18.18
C GLY A 252 11.55 -0.62 -18.15
N ASN A 253 10.63 -1.23 -17.39
CA ASN A 253 10.50 -2.68 -17.31
C ASN A 253 10.18 -3.31 -18.66
N THR A 254 9.33 -2.66 -19.46
CA THR A 254 9.00 -3.13 -20.82
C THR A 254 10.23 -3.06 -21.72
N MET A 255 10.95 -1.94 -21.75
CA MET A 255 12.15 -1.77 -22.56
C MET A 255 13.26 -2.74 -22.15
N THR A 256 13.46 -2.96 -20.85
CA THR A 256 14.45 -3.93 -20.36
C THR A 256 14.12 -5.34 -20.85
N ARG A 257 12.84 -5.75 -20.82
CA ARG A 257 12.41 -7.05 -21.37
C ARG A 257 12.63 -7.13 -22.89
N LEU A 258 12.40 -6.05 -23.62
CA LEU A 258 12.59 -6.01 -25.07
C LEU A 258 14.06 -6.05 -25.50
N THR A 259 14.96 -5.61 -24.62
CA THR A 259 16.40 -5.69 -24.86
C THR A 259 17.04 -7.00 -24.41
N ASP A 260 16.29 -7.89 -23.74
CA ASP A 260 16.83 -9.17 -23.30
C ASP A 260 17.06 -10.10 -24.52
N PRO A 261 18.31 -10.54 -24.79
CA PRO A 261 18.59 -11.47 -25.89
C PRO A 261 17.90 -12.84 -25.71
N ASN A 262 17.44 -13.17 -24.50
CA ASN A 262 16.75 -14.42 -24.16
C ASN A 262 15.24 -14.22 -23.95
N MET A 263 14.64 -13.22 -24.60
CA MET A 263 13.21 -12.94 -24.49
C MET A 263 12.39 -14.20 -24.84
N SER A 264 11.39 -14.52 -24.00
CA SER A 264 10.54 -15.69 -24.22
C SER A 264 9.61 -15.49 -25.43
N ASP A 265 9.21 -16.58 -26.09
CA ASP A 265 8.22 -16.56 -27.18
C ASP A 265 6.88 -15.92 -26.75
N GLU A 266 6.54 -16.00 -25.46
CA GLU A 266 5.33 -15.38 -24.91
C GLU A 266 5.45 -13.87 -24.81
N ASP A 267 6.57 -13.35 -24.30
CA ASP A 267 6.87 -11.91 -24.28
C ASP A 267 6.91 -11.35 -25.70
N TYR A 268 7.37 -12.15 -26.66
CA TYR A 268 7.42 -11.81 -28.06
C TYR A 268 6.03 -11.60 -28.66
N LYS A 269 5.09 -12.52 -28.42
CA LYS A 269 3.69 -12.38 -28.87
C LYS A 269 2.97 -11.19 -28.22
N LEU A 270 3.30 -10.89 -26.96
CA LEU A 270 2.76 -9.74 -26.24
C LEU A 270 3.27 -8.41 -26.82
N PHE A 271 4.55 -8.33 -27.18
CA PHE A 271 5.09 -7.14 -27.83
C PHE A 271 4.55 -6.96 -29.24
N ASP A 272 4.52 -8.04 -30.01
CA ASP A 272 4.26 -8.00 -31.44
C ASP A 272 2.86 -7.46 -31.74
N GLY A 273 1.84 -7.84 -30.98
CA GLY A 273 0.53 -7.22 -31.20
C GLY A 273 0.22 -5.98 -30.37
N MET A 274 1.04 -5.55 -29.40
CA MET A 274 0.99 -4.15 -28.97
C MET A 274 1.41 -3.27 -30.15
N MET A 275 2.46 -3.68 -30.86
CA MET A 275 2.91 -3.05 -32.10
C MET A 275 1.83 -3.13 -33.19
N TYR A 276 1.20 -4.28 -33.43
CA TYR A 276 0.10 -4.38 -34.39
C TYR A 276 -1.14 -3.56 -34.00
N ALA A 277 -1.52 -3.52 -32.72
CA ALA A 277 -2.66 -2.72 -32.27
C ALA A 277 -2.40 -1.22 -32.51
N ASN A 278 -1.17 -0.76 -32.29
CA ASN A 278 -0.79 0.63 -32.52
C ASN A 278 -0.73 0.95 -34.03
N ALA A 279 -0.16 0.05 -34.84
CA ALA A 279 -0.13 0.18 -36.30
C ALA A 279 -1.55 0.19 -36.90
N ALA A 280 -2.45 -0.68 -36.41
CA ALA A 280 -3.85 -0.69 -36.83
C ALA A 280 -4.59 0.60 -36.43
N ALA A 281 -4.32 1.16 -35.25
CA ALA A 281 -4.89 2.43 -34.82
C ALA A 281 -4.40 3.62 -35.69
N LEU A 282 -3.12 3.63 -36.07
CA LEU A 282 -2.55 4.63 -36.98
C LEU A 282 -3.13 4.50 -38.40
N ALA A 283 -3.19 3.28 -38.94
CA ALA A 283 -3.81 3.02 -40.24
C ALA A 283 -5.29 3.45 -40.28
N ALA A 284 -6.04 3.17 -39.20
CA ALA A 284 -7.43 3.64 -39.07
C ALA A 284 -7.54 5.17 -38.99
N ALA A 285 -6.55 5.86 -38.41
CA ALA A 285 -6.50 7.32 -38.38
C ALA A 285 -6.14 7.94 -39.75
N GLU A 286 -5.30 7.26 -40.52
CA GLU A 286 -4.85 7.70 -41.85
C GLU A 286 -5.81 7.35 -42.98
N THR A 287 -6.73 6.39 -42.80
CA THR A 287 -7.77 6.15 -43.80
C THR A 287 -8.51 7.47 -44.07
N PRO A 288 -8.43 8.01 -45.31
CA PRO A 288 -9.08 9.27 -45.63
C PRO A 288 -10.57 9.06 -45.41
N ARG A 289 -11.11 9.73 -44.39
CA ARG A 289 -12.54 9.71 -44.11
C ARG A 289 -13.25 10.11 -45.39
N ALA A 290 -13.88 9.14 -46.05
CA ALA A 290 -14.83 9.41 -47.10
C ALA A 290 -15.78 10.50 -46.58
N PRO A 291 -16.09 11.55 -47.36
CA PRO A 291 -16.85 12.69 -46.89
C PRO A 291 -18.21 12.20 -46.36
N THR A 292 -18.31 12.07 -45.04
CA THR A 292 -19.55 11.65 -44.41
C THR A 292 -20.50 12.83 -44.44
N ARG A 293 -21.54 12.65 -45.24
CA ARG A 293 -22.66 13.57 -45.40
C ARG A 293 -23.35 13.73 -44.03
N ARG A 294 -23.04 14.83 -43.33
CA ARG A 294 -23.71 15.41 -42.15
C ARG A 294 -24.30 14.44 -41.12
N GLY A 295 -23.69 14.45 -39.92
CA GLY A 295 -24.48 14.67 -38.70
C GLY A 295 -24.57 13.53 -37.69
N ARG A 296 -23.45 13.16 -37.04
CA ARG A 296 -23.38 12.97 -35.57
C ARG A 296 -21.96 12.62 -35.15
N ARG A 297 -21.36 13.47 -34.31
CA ARG A 297 -20.07 13.20 -33.66
C ARG A 297 -20.32 12.47 -32.35
N SER A 298 -19.98 11.19 -32.29
CA SER A 298 -19.68 10.48 -31.04
C SER A 298 -18.24 10.02 -31.13
N GLY A 299 -17.37 10.51 -30.24
CA GLY A 299 -15.95 10.16 -30.22
C GLY A 299 -15.74 8.70 -29.75
N PRO A 300 -14.69 8.01 -30.23
CA PRO A 300 -14.40 6.65 -29.81
C PRO A 300 -13.71 6.65 -28.43
N GLU A 301 -14.32 5.98 -27.46
CA GLU A 301 -13.64 5.54 -26.25
C GLU A 301 -12.71 4.36 -26.61
N PHE A 302 -11.40 4.56 -26.47
CA PHE A 302 -10.39 3.54 -26.71
C PHE A 302 -10.38 2.50 -25.58
N LYS A 303 -10.75 1.24 -25.88
CA LYS A 303 -10.59 0.08 -24.99
C LYS A 303 -9.51 -0.85 -25.55
N PHE A 304 -8.29 -0.72 -25.04
CA PHE A 304 -7.05 -1.30 -25.61
C PHE A 304 -6.90 -2.83 -25.47
N TYR A 305 -7.66 -3.52 -24.62
CA TYR A 305 -7.35 -4.93 -24.27
C TYR A 305 -8.17 -6.01 -24.99
N LYS A 306 -9.18 -5.65 -25.80
CA LYS A 306 -10.04 -6.66 -26.47
C LYS A 306 -9.66 -6.94 -27.92
N TYR A 307 -8.73 -6.19 -28.51
CA TYR A 307 -8.56 -6.15 -29.97
C TYR A 307 -7.58 -7.18 -30.57
N TYR A 308 -6.91 -7.99 -29.76
CA TYR A 308 -6.01 -9.02 -30.28
C TYR A 308 -6.71 -10.23 -30.89
N ALA A 309 -7.85 -10.62 -30.31
CA ALA A 309 -8.63 -11.76 -30.81
C ALA A 309 -9.50 -11.38 -32.03
N ASP A 310 -9.77 -10.09 -32.23
CA ASP A 310 -10.69 -9.55 -33.24
C ASP A 310 -10.00 -8.70 -34.32
N LEU A 311 -8.66 -8.74 -34.41
CA LEU A 311 -7.96 -8.15 -35.55
C LEU A 311 -8.47 -8.85 -36.84
N PRO A 312 -8.97 -8.10 -37.84
CA PRO A 312 -9.38 -8.67 -39.11
C PRO A 312 -8.25 -9.55 -39.65
N GLY A 313 -8.54 -10.80 -40.04
CA GLY A 313 -7.52 -11.79 -40.41
C GLY A 313 -6.56 -11.33 -41.51
N ASP A 314 -7.00 -10.36 -42.30
CA ASP A 314 -6.27 -9.60 -43.32
C ASP A 314 -5.11 -8.76 -42.76
N ALA A 315 -5.25 -8.12 -41.60
CA ALA A 315 -4.17 -7.32 -41.00
C ALA A 315 -2.98 -8.19 -40.57
N LYS A 316 -3.27 -9.37 -40.00
CA LYS A 316 -2.24 -10.35 -39.63
C LYS A 316 -1.54 -10.91 -40.86
N ALA A 317 -2.30 -11.27 -41.90
CA ALA A 317 -1.73 -11.82 -43.14
C ALA A 317 -0.83 -10.80 -43.87
N ILE A 318 -1.21 -9.51 -43.88
CA ILE A 318 -0.39 -8.44 -44.49
C ILE A 318 0.92 -8.27 -43.73
N ALA A 319 0.87 -8.33 -42.39
CA ALA A 319 2.05 -8.23 -41.56
C ALA A 319 2.99 -9.44 -41.73
N ASP A 320 2.44 -10.66 -41.66
CA ASP A 320 3.20 -11.90 -41.85
C ASP A 320 3.87 -11.91 -43.25
N ALA A 321 3.19 -11.41 -44.28
CA ALA A 321 3.76 -11.26 -45.62
C ALA A 321 4.89 -10.22 -45.69
N ALA A 322 4.75 -9.07 -45.02
CA ALA A 322 5.80 -8.05 -44.98
C ALA A 322 7.05 -8.52 -44.21
N PHE A 323 6.88 -9.34 -43.17
CA PHE A 323 8.00 -9.91 -42.41
C PHE A 323 8.68 -11.09 -43.12
N ALA A 324 7.96 -11.82 -43.98
CA ALA A 324 8.53 -12.94 -44.73
C ALA A 324 9.59 -12.51 -45.77
N GLU A 325 9.57 -11.25 -46.21
CA GLU A 325 10.53 -10.71 -47.19
C GLU A 325 11.82 -10.18 -46.54
N LEU A 326 11.86 -9.99 -45.22
CA LEU A 326 13.00 -9.41 -44.51
C LEU A 326 14.02 -10.48 -44.13
N THR A 327 15.29 -10.23 -44.42
CA THR A 327 16.39 -11.06 -43.91
C THR A 327 16.51 -10.94 -42.39
N PRO A 328 17.10 -11.93 -41.68
CA PRO A 328 17.28 -11.85 -40.22
C PRO A 328 18.00 -10.59 -39.75
N ALA A 329 18.92 -10.06 -40.56
CA ALA A 329 19.65 -8.81 -40.27
C ALA A 329 18.74 -7.57 -40.38
N GLU A 330 17.89 -7.53 -41.41
CA GLU A 330 16.94 -6.43 -41.61
C GLU A 330 15.85 -6.44 -40.53
N VAL A 331 15.41 -7.63 -40.08
CA VAL A 331 14.50 -7.75 -38.93
C VAL A 331 15.11 -7.12 -37.68
N VAL A 332 16.41 -7.33 -37.42
CA VAL A 332 17.09 -6.71 -36.27
C VAL A 332 17.20 -5.19 -36.44
N GLN A 333 17.46 -4.70 -37.65
CA GLN A 333 17.54 -3.27 -37.94
C GLN A 333 16.18 -2.57 -37.81
N GLU A 334 15.12 -3.18 -38.32
CA GLU A 334 13.77 -2.62 -38.26
C GLU A 334 13.23 -2.62 -36.82
N LYS A 335 13.54 -3.65 -36.02
CA LYS A 335 13.28 -3.63 -34.58
C LYS A 335 13.96 -2.47 -33.87
N ARG A 336 15.22 -2.16 -34.20
CA ARG A 336 15.92 -0.99 -33.63
C ARG A 336 15.24 0.31 -34.05
N ARG A 337 14.90 0.44 -35.33
CA ARG A 337 14.20 1.63 -35.84
C ARG A 337 12.84 1.84 -35.16
N VAL A 338 12.08 0.77 -34.98
CA VAL A 338 10.82 0.76 -34.24
C VAL A 338 11.04 1.18 -32.78
N ALA A 339 12.03 0.60 -32.10
CA ALA A 339 12.37 0.94 -30.73
C ALA A 339 12.78 2.42 -30.60
N ASP A 340 13.56 2.95 -31.55
CA ASP A 340 13.97 4.35 -31.60
C ASP A 340 12.77 5.28 -31.85
N THR A 341 11.90 4.92 -32.80
CA THR A 341 10.67 5.69 -33.11
C THR A 341 9.71 5.68 -31.91
N PHE A 342 9.59 4.54 -31.23
CA PHE A 342 8.78 4.41 -30.02
C PHE A 342 9.38 5.20 -28.85
N SER A 343 10.71 5.24 -28.72
CA SER A 343 11.46 6.05 -27.76
C SER A 343 11.31 7.55 -28.03
N GLU A 344 11.29 7.98 -29.30
CA GLU A 344 10.99 9.36 -29.65
C GLU A 344 9.51 9.71 -29.38
N ASN A 345 8.58 8.84 -29.78
CA ASN A 345 7.15 9.05 -29.56
C ASN A 345 6.76 9.02 -28.07
N SER A 346 7.46 8.23 -27.25
CA SER A 346 7.22 8.17 -25.80
C SER A 346 7.58 9.49 -25.11
N LYS A 347 8.59 10.22 -25.60
CA LYS A 347 8.90 11.58 -25.12
C LYS A 347 7.73 12.53 -25.34
N TYR A 348 7.02 12.41 -26.46
CA TYR A 348 5.84 13.23 -26.77
C TYR A 348 4.56 12.77 -26.05
N PHE A 349 4.48 11.50 -25.65
CA PHE A 349 3.38 10.96 -24.85
C PHE A 349 3.39 11.43 -23.38
N SER A 350 4.47 12.07 -22.94
CA SER A 350 4.83 12.14 -21.51
C SER A 350 4.02 13.11 -20.66
N VAL A 351 3.32 14.13 -21.17
CA VAL A 351 2.63 15.08 -20.26
C VAL A 351 1.23 15.48 -20.70
N ALA A 352 1.03 15.76 -21.99
CA ALA A 352 -0.23 16.35 -22.46
C ALA A 352 -1.35 15.34 -22.70
N TYR A 353 -1.03 14.12 -23.13
CA TYR A 353 -2.03 13.11 -23.51
C TYR A 353 -2.54 12.25 -22.36
N GLN A 354 -1.90 12.31 -21.19
CA GLN A 354 -2.28 11.48 -20.05
C GLN A 354 -3.33 12.11 -19.14
N PHE A 355 -3.62 13.40 -19.31
CA PHE A 355 -4.66 14.07 -18.53
C PHE A 355 -5.94 14.17 -19.36
N SER A 356 -6.84 13.22 -19.14
CA SER A 356 -8.23 13.37 -19.53
C SER A 356 -8.85 14.56 -18.78
N VAL A 357 -9.93 15.13 -19.33
CA VAL A 357 -10.72 16.16 -18.61
C VAL A 357 -11.18 15.65 -17.24
N LEU A 358 -11.46 14.35 -17.14
CA LEU A 358 -11.78 13.68 -15.87
C LEU A 358 -10.63 13.76 -14.87
N ASP A 359 -9.37 13.61 -15.31
CA ASP A 359 -8.21 13.76 -14.43
C ASP A 359 -8.15 15.15 -13.81
N PHE A 360 -8.41 16.20 -14.60
CA PHE A 360 -8.46 17.57 -14.10
C PHE A 360 -9.58 17.76 -13.07
N VAL A 361 -10.75 17.14 -13.29
CA VAL A 361 -11.86 17.19 -12.31
C VAL A 361 -11.44 16.54 -11.00
N TRP A 362 -10.83 15.35 -11.03
CA TRP A 362 -10.41 14.65 -9.82
C TRP A 362 -9.24 15.32 -9.11
N VAL A 363 -8.30 15.91 -9.85
CA VAL A 363 -7.25 16.75 -9.26
C VAL A 363 -7.87 17.98 -8.60
N ALA A 364 -8.86 18.63 -9.23
CA ALA A 364 -9.56 19.76 -8.63
C ALA A 364 -10.31 19.36 -7.35
N VAL A 365 -10.93 18.17 -7.31
CA VAL A 365 -11.56 17.62 -6.10
C VAL A 365 -10.50 17.36 -5.02
N GLY A 366 -9.38 16.70 -5.34
CA GLY A 366 -8.29 16.45 -4.40
C GLY A 366 -7.69 17.74 -3.83
N VAL A 367 -7.47 18.74 -4.69
CA VAL A 367 -7.04 20.09 -4.31
C VAL A 367 -8.05 20.76 -3.38
N SER A 368 -9.35 20.65 -3.67
CA SER A 368 -10.41 21.22 -2.83
C SER A 368 -10.46 20.54 -1.45
N VAL A 369 -10.27 19.22 -1.38
CA VAL A 369 -10.16 18.47 -0.12
C VAL A 369 -8.93 18.89 0.67
N ALA A 370 -7.76 18.96 0.03
CA ALA A 370 -6.50 19.39 0.66
C ALA A 370 -6.62 20.82 1.23
N PHE A 371 -7.20 21.73 0.44
CA PHE A 371 -7.45 23.11 0.85
C PHE A 371 -8.46 23.19 2.01
N GLY A 372 -9.56 22.44 1.93
CA GLY A 372 -10.57 22.38 2.98
C GLY A 372 -9.98 21.94 4.31
N ILE A 373 -9.29 20.79 4.33
CA ILE A 373 -8.65 20.27 5.55
C ILE A 373 -7.61 21.26 6.08
N GLY A 374 -6.78 21.83 5.20
CA GLY A 374 -5.74 22.77 5.58
C GLY A 374 -6.25 24.14 6.08
N SER A 375 -7.53 24.47 5.92
CA SER A 375 -8.11 25.78 6.24
C SER A 375 -9.12 25.78 7.40
N GLN A 376 -9.56 24.62 7.89
CA GLN A 376 -10.68 24.47 8.83
C GLN A 376 -10.41 24.90 10.29
N HIS A 377 -9.22 25.35 10.66
CA HIS A 377 -8.87 25.54 12.08
C HIS A 377 -9.15 26.94 12.65
N LYS A 378 -9.92 27.78 11.94
CA LYS A 378 -10.13 29.19 12.28
C LYS A 378 -11.51 29.59 12.81
N SER A 379 -12.37 28.64 13.14
CA SER A 379 -13.68 28.93 13.77
C SER A 379 -13.66 28.68 15.26
#